data_AF-A0A8C0L0B6-F1
#
_entry.id   AF-A0A8C0L0B6-F1
#
_cell.length_a   1.000
_cell.length_b   1.000
_cell.length_c   1.000
_cell.angle_alpha   90.00
_cell.angle_beta   90.00
_cell.angle_gamma   90.00
#
_symmetry.space_group_name_H-M   'P 1'
#
loop_
_entity.id
_entity.type
_entity.pdbx_description
1 polymer ?
#
loop_
_entity_poly.entity_id
_entity_poly.type
_entity_poly.pdbx_seq_one_letter_code
_entity_poly.pdbx_strand_id
1 'polypeptide(L)'
;MEDQDARVPALEPYRVEQEEEEYLLRQVFNAPKPKWTQLSGRKLQNWGGLPHPRGMVPERLPLWLQRYVDKVSDLSLFGGLPANHVLVNQYLPGEGIMVTTHLHPNPQTSDPPWDRASC
;
A
#
# COMPACT_ATOMS: atom_id res chain seq x y z
N MET A 1 16.84 -26.91 1.20
CA MET A 1 16.03 -26.77 2.43
C MET A 1 16.23 -25.32 2.84
N GLU A 2 15.38 -24.45 2.32
CA GLU A 2 15.58 -23.00 2.39
C GLU A 2 15.24 -22.51 3.80
N ASP A 3 16.29 -22.15 4.54
CA ASP A 3 16.20 -21.36 5.76
C ASP A 3 16.02 -19.90 5.34
N GLN A 4 14.77 -19.49 5.07
CA GLN A 4 14.45 -18.12 4.69
C GLN A 4 13.19 -17.64 5.40
N ASP A 5 13.23 -17.67 6.72
CA ASP A 5 12.55 -16.68 7.56
C ASP A 5 13.60 -16.20 8.55
N ALA A 6 14.42 -15.23 8.13
CA ALA A 6 15.35 -14.57 9.03
C ALA A 6 14.54 -13.90 10.14
N ARG A 7 14.39 -14.60 11.26
CA ARG A 7 13.59 -14.17 12.40
C ARG A 7 14.14 -12.84 12.88
N VAL A 8 13.34 -11.78 12.80
CA VAL A 8 13.69 -10.46 13.33
C VAL A 8 13.07 -10.34 14.72
N PRO A 9 13.81 -10.57 15.82
CA PRO A 9 13.20 -10.71 17.15
C PRO A 9 12.41 -9.48 17.60
N ALA A 10 12.82 -8.29 17.15
CA ALA A 10 12.14 -7.03 17.43
C ALA A 10 10.75 -6.91 16.80
N LEU A 11 10.45 -7.70 15.76
CA LEU A 11 9.16 -7.68 15.06
C LEU A 11 8.24 -8.84 15.44
N GLU A 12 8.70 -9.78 16.27
CA GLU A 12 7.91 -10.92 16.74
C GLU A 12 6.55 -10.53 17.32
N PRO A 13 6.41 -9.46 18.15
CA PRO A 13 5.09 -9.07 18.67
C PRO A 13 4.10 -8.58 17.60
N TYR A 14 4.60 -8.22 16.41
CA TYR A 14 3.81 -7.72 15.29
C TYR A 14 3.59 -8.77 14.21
N ARG A 15 4.02 -10.01 14.46
CA ARG A 15 3.80 -11.12 13.55
C ARG A 15 2.30 -11.36 13.39
N VAL A 16 1.93 -11.65 12.15
CA VAL A 16 0.59 -12.09 11.81
C VAL A 16 0.59 -13.63 11.87
N GLU A 17 -0.33 -14.20 12.65
CA GLU A 17 -0.48 -15.66 12.73
C GLU A 17 -1.08 -16.21 11.44
N GLN A 18 -0.90 -17.50 11.17
CA GLN A 18 -1.32 -18.13 9.91
C GLN A 18 -2.81 -17.91 9.59
N GLU A 19 -3.69 -18.09 10.58
CA GLU A 19 -5.13 -17.87 10.39
C GLU A 19 -5.47 -16.40 10.12
N GLU A 20 -4.69 -15.49 10.71
CA GLU A 20 -4.84 -14.05 10.52
C GLU A 20 -4.35 -13.63 9.12
N GLU A 21 -3.27 -14.24 8.63
CA GLU A 21 -2.77 -14.06 7.26
C GLU A 21 -3.80 -14.54 6.24
N GLU A 22 -4.34 -15.75 6.41
CA GLU A 22 -5.40 -16.27 5.54
C GLU A 22 -6.64 -15.38 5.54
N TYR A 23 -7.03 -14.87 6.71
CA TYR A 23 -8.14 -13.94 6.83
C TYR A 23 -7.88 -12.64 6.07
N LEU A 24 -6.70 -12.03 6.26
CA LEU A 24 -6.29 -10.81 5.56
C LEU A 24 -6.28 -11.00 4.05
N LEU A 25 -5.68 -12.08 3.54
CA LEU A 25 -5.66 -12.39 2.12
C LEU A 25 -7.07 -12.51 1.56
N ARG A 26 -7.98 -13.22 2.25
CA ARG A 26 -9.39 -13.32 1.84
C ARG A 26 -10.05 -11.95 1.77
N GLN A 27 -9.85 -11.07 2.76
CA GLN A 27 -10.43 -9.72 2.75
C GLN A 27 -9.89 -8.87 1.60
N VAL A 28 -8.56 -8.90 1.38
CA VAL A 28 -7.90 -8.18 0.29
C VAL A 28 -8.44 -8.62 -1.08
N PHE A 29 -8.56 -9.92 -1.32
CA PHE A 29 -9.03 -10.43 -2.63
C PHE A 29 -10.54 -10.36 -2.83
N ASN A 30 -11.33 -10.32 -1.75
CA ASN A 30 -12.77 -10.09 -1.81
C ASN A 30 -13.14 -8.60 -2.01
N ALA A 31 -12.16 -7.69 -1.97
CA ALA A 31 -12.41 -6.29 -2.24
C ALA A 31 -13.06 -6.10 -3.64
N PRO A 32 -14.04 -5.18 -3.78
CA PRO A 32 -14.69 -4.93 -5.06
C PRO A 32 -13.69 -4.56 -6.16
N LYS A 33 -13.93 -4.99 -7.41
CA LYS A 33 -13.05 -4.66 -8.56
C LYS A 33 -12.68 -3.17 -8.65
N PRO A 34 -13.60 -2.20 -8.43
CA PRO A 34 -13.25 -0.77 -8.48
C PRO A 34 -12.25 -0.30 -7.41
N LYS A 35 -12.04 -1.06 -6.33
CA LYS A 35 -11.00 -0.73 -5.33
C LYS A 35 -9.59 -1.07 -5.82
N TRP A 36 -9.45 -1.90 -6.84
CA TRP A 36 -8.18 -2.19 -7.47
C TRP A 36 -7.89 -1.19 -8.60
N THR A 37 -6.80 -0.46 -8.46
CA THR A 37 -6.21 0.35 -9.53
C THR A 37 -5.03 -0.40 -10.12
N GLN A 38 -5.03 -0.62 -11.43
CA GLN A 38 -3.87 -1.14 -12.14
C GLN A 38 -2.85 0.00 -12.34
N LEU A 39 -1.62 -0.22 -11.90
CA LEU A 39 -0.48 0.68 -12.12
C LEU A 39 0.57 -0.07 -12.97
N SER A 40 1.60 0.66 -13.41
CA SER A 40 2.74 0.04 -14.11
C SER A 40 3.42 -0.98 -13.20
N GLY A 41 3.27 -2.26 -13.55
CA GLY A 41 3.91 -3.39 -12.86
C GLY A 41 3.44 -3.61 -11.42
N ARG A 42 2.19 -3.25 -11.07
CA ARG A 42 1.54 -3.65 -9.81
C ARG A 42 0.06 -3.30 -9.81
N LYS A 43 -0.70 -3.85 -8.86
CA LYS A 43 -2.03 -3.35 -8.49
C LYS A 43 -2.00 -2.67 -7.13
N LEU A 44 -2.87 -1.69 -6.96
CA LEU A 44 -2.99 -0.92 -5.74
C LEU A 44 -4.45 -0.87 -5.25
N GLN A 45 -4.66 -1.07 -3.95
CA GLN A 45 -5.89 -0.64 -3.27
C GLN A 45 -5.62 0.57 -2.38
N ASN A 46 -6.63 1.41 -2.24
CA ASN A 46 -6.61 2.59 -1.39
C ASN A 46 -7.76 2.56 -0.37
N TRP A 47 -7.42 2.65 0.92
CA TRP A 47 -8.34 2.61 2.05
C TRP A 47 -8.09 3.77 3.03
N GLY A 48 -9.18 4.32 3.58
CA GLY A 48 -9.12 5.34 4.65
C GLY A 48 -8.90 6.77 4.16
N GLY A 49 -8.39 6.98 2.95
CA GLY A 49 -8.13 8.31 2.43
C GLY A 49 -7.98 8.36 0.91
N LEU A 50 -8.84 9.11 0.24
CA LEU A 50 -8.73 9.32 -1.21
C LEU A 50 -7.84 10.53 -1.53
N PRO A 51 -6.81 10.36 -2.38
CA PRO A 51 -6.06 11.48 -2.93
C PRO A 51 -6.98 12.41 -3.73
N HIS A 52 -6.88 13.71 -3.45
CA HIS A 52 -7.58 14.77 -4.14
C HIS A 52 -6.58 15.89 -4.48
N PRO A 53 -6.76 16.67 -5.56
CA PRO A 53 -5.88 17.80 -5.88
C PRO A 53 -5.70 18.86 -4.77
N ARG A 54 -6.52 18.81 -3.72
CA ARG A 54 -6.51 19.75 -2.58
C ARG A 54 -6.07 19.08 -1.26
N GLY A 55 -5.52 17.86 -1.33
CA GLY A 55 -5.10 17.08 -0.17
C GLY A 55 -5.76 15.69 -0.14
N MET A 56 -5.97 15.16 1.06
CA MET A 56 -6.59 13.84 1.24
C MET A 56 -8.02 14.00 1.75
N VAL A 57 -8.96 13.28 1.13
CA VAL A 57 -10.34 13.18 1.62
C VAL A 57 -10.43 11.93 2.49
N PRO A 58 -10.72 12.05 3.80
CA PRO A 58 -10.82 10.88 4.67
C PRO A 58 -12.02 10.01 4.28
N GLU A 59 -11.80 8.70 4.22
CA GLU A 59 -12.82 7.69 4.10
C GLU A 59 -12.84 6.82 5.36
N ARG A 60 -13.99 6.20 5.63
CA ARG A 60 -14.05 5.21 6.71
C ARG A 60 -13.24 3.98 6.33
N LEU A 61 -12.33 3.56 7.21
CA LEU A 61 -11.63 2.29 7.07
C LEU A 61 -12.59 1.12 7.25
N PRO A 62 -12.42 0.02 6.48
CA PRO A 62 -13.20 -1.18 6.70
C PRO A 62 -12.79 -1.83 8.03
N LEU A 63 -13.75 -2.46 8.71
CA LEU A 63 -13.54 -3.05 10.05
C LEU A 63 -12.38 -4.05 10.08
N TRP A 64 -12.17 -4.80 8.99
CA TRP A 64 -11.07 -5.76 8.90
C TRP A 64 -9.69 -5.09 8.90
N LEU A 65 -9.56 -3.81 8.51
CA LEU A 65 -8.31 -3.04 8.62
C LEU A 65 -8.19 -2.28 9.94
N GLN A 66 -9.31 -1.89 10.55
CA GLN A 66 -9.31 -1.01 11.72
C GLN A 66 -8.42 -1.52 12.85
N ARG A 67 -8.51 -2.82 13.19
CA ARG A 67 -7.67 -3.43 14.25
C ARG A 67 -6.16 -3.27 14.03
N TYR A 68 -5.72 -3.25 12.78
CA TYR A 68 -4.29 -3.12 12.44
C TYR A 68 -3.87 -1.66 12.48
N VAL A 69 -4.73 -0.77 11.98
CA VAL A 69 -4.53 0.67 12.07
C VAL A 69 -4.45 1.12 13.53
N ASP A 70 -5.28 0.58 14.41
CA ASP A 70 -5.24 0.86 15.85
C ASP A 70 -3.92 0.39 16.47
N LYS A 71 -3.51 -0.87 16.22
CA LYS A 71 -2.22 -1.42 16.68
C LYS A 71 -1.02 -0.56 16.25
N VAL A 72 -1.02 -0.07 15.01
CA VAL A 72 0.06 0.80 14.50
C VAL A 72 -0.03 2.21 15.09
N SER A 73 -1.23 2.71 15.36
CA SER A 73 -1.44 4.01 16.02
C SER A 73 -0.94 3.99 17.47
N ASP A 74 -1.11 2.87 18.18
CA ASP A 74 -0.64 2.69 19.56
C ASP A 74 0.89 2.80 19.69
N LEU A 75 1.62 2.57 18.59
CA LEU A 75 3.08 2.79 18.53
C LEU A 75 3.47 4.27 18.59
N SER A 76 2.50 5.19 18.54
CA SER A 76 2.70 6.64 18.63
C SER A 76 3.66 7.20 17.57
N LEU A 77 3.76 6.55 16.41
CA LEU A 77 4.71 6.88 15.34
C LEU A 77 4.35 8.16 14.58
N PHE A 78 3.08 8.58 14.61
CA PHE A 78 2.58 9.72 13.84
C PHE A 78 2.40 10.99 14.67
N GLY A 79 3.27 11.20 15.68
CA GLY A 79 3.25 12.43 16.47
C GLY A 79 1.97 12.66 17.26
N GLY A 80 1.38 11.58 17.79
CA GLY A 80 0.11 11.62 18.55
C GLY A 80 -1.15 11.61 17.68
N LEU A 81 -1.01 11.51 16.36
CA LEU A 81 -2.14 11.30 15.44
C LEU A 81 -2.35 9.81 15.16
N PRO A 82 -3.60 9.37 14.90
CA PRO A 82 -3.85 8.00 14.48
C PRO A 82 -3.44 7.79 13.02
N ALA A 83 -3.01 6.57 12.68
CA ALA A 83 -2.97 6.14 11.29
C ALA A 83 -4.38 6.22 10.69
N ASN A 84 -4.46 6.65 9.43
CA ASN A 84 -5.74 6.93 8.77
C ASN A 84 -5.79 6.50 7.30
N HIS A 85 -4.69 5.95 6.77
CA HIS A 85 -4.56 5.61 5.36
C HIS A 85 -3.80 4.29 5.19
N VAL A 86 -4.34 3.39 4.37
CA VAL A 86 -3.72 2.08 4.08
C VAL A 86 -3.68 1.87 2.57
N LEU A 87 -2.49 1.50 2.09
CA LEU A 87 -2.24 1.10 0.71
C LEU A 87 -1.91 -0.39 0.67
N VAL A 88 -2.67 -1.15 -0.12
CA VAL A 88 -2.36 -2.58 -0.37
C VAL A 88 -1.78 -2.69 -1.77
N ASN A 89 -0.54 -3.16 -1.88
CA ASN A 89 0.12 -3.40 -3.16
C ASN A 89 0.14 -4.90 -3.47
N GLN A 90 -0.22 -5.27 -4.68
CA GLN A 90 -0.06 -6.64 -5.21
C GLN A 90 1.00 -6.62 -6.32
N TYR A 91 1.92 -7.57 -6.24
CA TYR A 91 2.94 -7.84 -7.25
C TYR A 91 2.84 -9.30 -7.70
N LEU A 92 2.92 -9.51 -9.01
CA LEU A 92 3.16 -10.81 -9.62
C LEU A 92 4.67 -11.08 -9.71
N PRO A 93 5.10 -12.34 -9.96
CA PRO A 93 6.50 -12.63 -10.22
C PRO A 93 7.05 -11.75 -11.36
N GLY A 94 8.15 -11.05 -11.10
CA GLY A 94 8.78 -10.12 -12.05
C GLY A 94 8.22 -8.68 -12.03
N GLU A 95 7.18 -8.41 -11.26
CA GLU A 95 6.68 -7.07 -11.00
C GLU A 95 7.47 -6.36 -9.88
N GLY A 96 7.37 -5.04 -9.83
CA GLY A 96 8.10 -4.26 -8.82
C GLY A 96 7.77 -2.77 -8.87
N ILE A 97 8.35 -2.04 -7.91
CA ILE A 97 8.28 -0.58 -7.91
C ILE A 97 9.40 -0.07 -8.82
N MET A 98 9.02 0.40 -10.00
CA MET A 98 9.96 1.13 -10.87
C MET A 98 10.54 2.32 -10.09
N VAL A 99 11.87 2.41 -10.01
CA VAL A 99 12.53 3.57 -9.42
C VAL A 99 12.17 4.77 -10.29
N THR A 100 11.47 5.75 -9.71
CA THR A 100 11.34 7.05 -10.37
C THR A 100 12.67 7.75 -10.23
N THR A 101 13.57 7.56 -11.20
CA THR A 101 14.63 8.52 -11.42
C THR A 101 13.93 9.82 -11.82
N HIS A 102 14.04 10.85 -10.99
CA HIS A 102 13.94 12.21 -11.50
C HIS A 102 15.12 12.40 -12.45
N LEU A 103 15.01 11.89 -13.68
CA LEU A 103 15.80 12.39 -14.77
C LEU A 103 15.43 13.87 -14.84
N HIS A 104 16.39 14.72 -14.49
CA HIS A 104 16.28 16.15 -14.76
C HIS A 104 15.77 16.29 -16.21
N PRO A 105 14.69 17.05 -16.45
CA PRO A 105 14.16 17.15 -17.80
C PRO A 105 15.26 17.70 -18.71
N ASN A 106 15.57 16.95 -19.76
CA ASN A 106 16.30 17.49 -20.89
C ASN A 106 15.42 18.62 -21.46
N PRO A 107 15.89 19.87 -21.56
CA PRO A 107 15.09 21.01 -22.01
C PRO A 107 14.61 20.92 -23.48
N GLN A 108 14.80 19.77 -24.15
CA GLN A 108 14.43 19.55 -25.55
C GLN A 108 13.16 18.69 -25.75
N THR A 109 12.49 18.20 -24.71
CA THR A 109 11.23 17.44 -24.88
C THR A 109 10.05 18.20 -24.26
N SER A 110 9.15 18.69 -25.11
CA SER A 110 7.93 19.43 -24.76
C SER A 110 6.83 18.57 -24.13
N ASP A 111 7.05 17.27 -23.93
CA ASP A 111 6.01 16.37 -23.45
C ASP A 111 6.12 16.15 -21.93
N PRO A 112 5.08 16.45 -21.14
CA PRO A 112 5.10 16.24 -19.71
C PRO A 112 5.10 14.73 -19.36
N PRO A 113 5.86 14.31 -18.34
CA PRO A 113 6.12 12.90 -18.05
C PRO A 113 4.92 12.10 -17.51
N TRP A 114 3.78 12.75 -17.22
CA TRP A 114 2.59 12.10 -16.68
C TRP A 114 1.62 11.57 -17.76
N ASP A 115 1.83 11.90 -19.03
CA ASP A 115 0.91 11.57 -20.13
C ASP A 115 1.11 10.17 -20.74
N ARG A 116 1.88 9.30 -20.07
CA ARG A 116 2.10 7.89 -20.49
C ARG A 116 1.40 6.86 -19.61
N ALA A 117 0.37 7.28 -18.87
CA ALA A 117 -0.65 6.36 -18.37
C ALA A 117 -1.80 6.32 -19.37
N SER A 118 -1.65 5.54 -20.45
CA SER A 118 -2.76 5.22 -21.36
C SER A 118 -2.77 3.72 -21.65
N CYS A 119 -3.94 3.14 -21.37
CA CYS A 119 -4.40 1.76 -21.56
C CYS A 119 -3.93 0.72 -20.52
#